data_AF-A0A259SDZ4-F1
#
_entry.id   AF-A0A259SDZ4-F1
#
_cell.length_a   1.000
_cell.length_b   1.000
_cell.length_c   1.000
_cell.angle_alpha   90.00
_cell.angle_beta   90.00
_cell.angle_gamma   90.00
#
_symmetry.space_group_name_H-M   'P 1'
#
loop_
_entity.id
_entity.type
_entity.pdbx_description
1 polymer ?
#
loop_
_entity_poly.entity_id
_entity_poly.type
_entity_poly.pdbx_seq_one_letter_code
_entity_poly.pdbx_strand_id
1 'polypeptide(L)'
;TRWIAGLCDRGYPPLVFGDIKGEHSPLIRELGGDVIEIAPGLHTINPLDLGALLDAAKRIVAVGWIPDPNHPDGGKPGEQVAAELRELALQQASTLIIGLARLVRGAALADFEETLIAVATRLVHDRTDAPILSDLIDLLEEGALDEGTAIGELMAASVSYTRADYRKAVRRLLQTLRSIVQGPMGVIFNGPTTVQIRVDNPGGMSVDLAKMRRADKKVLAAVMIATWAHGFSAIDAQWELAMAGLAEFRNPFVVGDELWKPMSLAPGMAGLIDQLSRTNRTEGIGQVWVTHSPKDAEKLPTHEDRETALGLAENAGMVVMFGLAKNAVDALDETTVSMNAEERRCVASWRSPRSFRARRAPNGRPKPP
;
A
#
# COMPACT_ATOMS: atom_id res chain seq x y z
N THR A 1 18.50 8.94 -1.84
CA THR A 1 19.15 9.01 -0.51
C THR A 1 19.45 10.43 -0.04
N ARG A 2 20.14 11.31 -0.80
CA ARG A 2 20.42 12.69 -0.33
C ARG A 2 19.18 13.53 -0.01
N TRP A 3 18.10 13.41 -0.80
CA TRP A 3 16.83 14.09 -0.51
C TRP A 3 16.18 13.58 0.77
N ILE A 4 16.19 12.26 0.98
CA ILE A 4 15.70 11.60 2.21
C ILE A 4 16.42 12.17 3.43
N ALA A 5 17.75 12.19 3.42
CA ALA A 5 18.54 12.71 4.54
C ALA A 5 18.27 14.22 4.80
N GLY A 6 18.21 15.04 3.74
CA GLY A 6 17.96 16.47 3.87
C GLY A 6 16.55 16.83 4.33
N LEU A 7 15.54 16.03 3.98
CA LEU A 7 14.18 16.18 4.50
C LEU A 7 14.07 15.71 5.95
N CYS A 8 14.73 14.60 6.29
CA CYS A 8 14.80 14.12 7.67
C CYS A 8 15.43 15.15 8.62
N ASP A 9 16.54 15.77 8.22
CA ASP A 9 17.21 16.86 8.97
C ASP A 9 16.30 18.08 9.19
N ARG A 10 15.36 18.33 8.26
CA ARG A 10 14.33 19.36 8.39
C ARG A 10 13.12 18.94 9.23
N GLY A 11 13.13 17.74 9.82
CA GLY A 11 12.04 17.23 10.64
C GLY A 11 10.91 16.56 9.85
N TYR A 12 11.19 16.07 8.63
CA TYR A 12 10.25 15.26 7.85
C TYR A 12 10.71 13.79 7.84
N PRO A 13 10.20 12.93 8.74
CA PRO A 13 10.65 11.55 8.86
C PRO A 13 10.39 10.77 7.56
N PRO A 14 11.39 10.07 7.01
CA PRO A 14 11.21 9.30 5.78
C PRO A 14 10.55 7.95 6.06
N LEU A 15 9.53 7.61 5.28
CA LEU A 15 8.80 6.35 5.38
C LEU A 15 8.93 5.56 4.07
N VAL A 16 9.53 4.37 4.14
CA VAL A 16 9.77 3.50 2.99
C VAL A 16 9.04 2.18 3.22
N PHE A 17 7.86 2.02 2.66
CA PHE A 17 7.00 0.87 2.95
C PHE A 17 7.23 -0.32 1.98
N GLY A 18 8.42 -0.47 1.43
CA GLY A 18 8.74 -1.54 0.47
C GLY A 18 10.08 -1.37 -0.22
N ASP A 19 11.18 -1.43 0.53
CA ASP A 19 12.54 -1.34 0.00
C ASP A 19 12.98 -2.68 -0.63
N ILE A 20 12.56 -2.91 -1.88
CA ILE A 20 12.85 -4.16 -2.63
C ILE A 20 14.33 -4.33 -2.91
N LYS A 21 15.07 -3.23 -3.06
CA LYS A 21 16.49 -3.24 -3.41
C LYS A 21 17.40 -3.22 -2.18
N GLY A 22 16.87 -2.91 -1.00
CA GLY A 22 17.63 -2.72 0.23
C GLY A 22 18.49 -1.45 0.19
N GLU A 23 18.11 -0.46 -0.62
CA GLU A 23 18.92 0.74 -0.85
C GLU A 23 18.60 1.89 0.11
N HIS A 24 17.42 1.87 0.72
CA HIS A 24 16.97 2.88 1.66
C HIS A 24 17.23 2.48 3.11
N SER A 25 17.07 1.20 3.42
CA SER A 25 17.17 0.64 4.76
C SER A 25 18.51 0.95 5.47
N PRO A 26 19.69 0.92 4.80
CA PRO A 26 20.94 1.35 5.44
C PRO A 26 20.91 2.82 5.88
N LEU A 27 20.39 3.72 5.05
CA LEU A 27 20.28 5.14 5.39
C LEU A 27 19.30 5.36 6.54
N ILE A 28 18.16 4.66 6.57
CA ILE A 28 17.21 4.77 7.66
C ILE A 28 17.84 4.36 9.00
N ARG A 29 18.65 3.29 9.02
CA ARG A 29 19.41 2.92 10.23
C ARG A 29 20.40 4.00 10.67
N GLU A 30 21.12 4.61 9.72
CA GLU A 30 22.04 5.72 10.00
C GLU A 30 21.33 6.96 10.57
N LEU A 31 20.09 7.21 10.14
CA LEU A 31 19.24 8.29 10.66
C LEU A 31 18.60 7.96 12.01
N GLY A 32 18.86 6.77 12.58
CA GLY A 32 18.25 6.30 13.83
C GLY A 32 16.79 5.84 13.68
N GLY A 33 16.33 5.62 12.45
CA GLY A 33 15.01 5.11 12.14
C GLY A 33 14.87 3.60 12.33
N ASP A 34 13.63 3.14 12.27
CA ASP A 34 13.28 1.72 12.41
C ASP A 34 13.46 0.99 11.06
N VAL A 35 13.97 -0.24 11.08
CA VAL A 35 13.98 -1.11 9.89
C VAL A 35 13.40 -2.47 10.23
N ILE A 36 12.34 -2.83 9.51
CA ILE A 36 11.66 -4.12 9.61
C ILE A 36 12.00 -4.95 8.38
N GLU A 37 12.56 -6.13 8.56
CA GLU A 37 12.87 -7.04 7.45
C GLU A 37 11.73 -8.02 7.26
N ILE A 38 11.11 -8.08 6.08
CA ILE A 38 10.01 -9.01 5.81
C ILE A 38 10.44 -10.06 4.79
N ALA A 39 10.25 -11.32 5.17
CA ALA A 39 10.48 -12.48 4.34
C ALA A 39 9.66 -13.67 4.87
N PRO A 40 9.35 -14.67 4.02
CA PRO A 40 8.73 -15.91 4.48
C PRO A 40 9.47 -16.52 5.67
N GLY A 41 8.74 -16.78 6.76
CA GLY A 41 9.27 -17.39 7.99
C GLY A 41 9.98 -16.43 8.95
N LEU A 42 10.11 -15.14 8.61
CA LEU A 42 10.68 -14.13 9.49
C LEU A 42 9.59 -13.40 10.28
N HIS A 43 8.63 -12.83 9.56
CA HIS A 43 7.47 -12.14 10.12
C HIS A 43 6.22 -12.48 9.33
N THR A 44 5.10 -12.28 10.00
CA THR A 44 3.74 -12.43 9.50
C THR A 44 3.08 -11.05 9.50
N ILE A 45 2.35 -10.76 8.43
CA ILE A 45 1.52 -9.57 8.28
C ILE A 45 0.10 -10.07 8.09
N ASN A 46 -0.77 -9.90 9.08
CA ASN A 46 -2.14 -10.37 8.96
C ASN A 46 -2.97 -9.34 8.16
N PRO A 47 -3.57 -9.69 7.02
CA PRO A 47 -4.44 -8.77 6.27
C PRO A 47 -5.68 -8.30 7.03
N LEU A 48 -6.08 -9.04 8.06
CA LEU A 48 -7.20 -8.72 8.95
C LEU A 48 -6.73 -7.98 10.22
N ASP A 49 -5.45 -7.66 10.36
CA ASP A 49 -5.02 -6.84 11.50
C ASP A 49 -5.41 -5.37 11.27
N LEU A 50 -6.29 -4.87 12.12
CA LEU A 50 -6.72 -3.47 12.12
C LEU A 50 -5.60 -2.51 12.59
N GLY A 51 -4.53 -3.05 13.16
CA GLY A 51 -3.25 -2.39 13.38
C GLY A 51 -3.34 -1.04 14.09
N ALA A 52 -2.52 -0.10 13.62
CA ALA A 52 -2.35 1.22 14.23
C ALA A 52 -3.65 2.02 14.35
N LEU A 53 -4.61 1.85 13.43
CA LEU A 53 -5.89 2.56 13.47
C LEU A 53 -6.74 2.10 14.66
N LEU A 54 -6.83 0.79 14.89
CA LEU A 54 -7.54 0.26 16.06
C LEU A 54 -6.84 0.63 17.37
N ASP A 55 -5.50 0.61 17.39
CA ASP A 55 -4.73 1.02 18.56
C ASP A 55 -4.91 2.52 18.87
N ALA A 56 -4.97 3.37 17.83
CA ALA A 56 -5.31 4.78 17.98
C ALA A 56 -6.75 4.95 18.50
N ALA A 57 -7.73 4.24 17.94
CA ALA A 57 -9.12 4.28 18.39
C ALA A 57 -9.26 3.94 19.88
N LYS A 58 -8.57 2.88 20.35
CA LYS A 58 -8.55 2.48 21.78
C LYS A 58 -7.97 3.56 22.70
N ARG A 59 -7.05 4.39 22.20
CA ARG A 59 -6.46 5.50 22.98
C ARG A 59 -7.34 6.75 22.92
N ILE A 60 -7.91 7.04 21.76
CA ILE A 60 -8.74 8.22 21.49
C ILE A 60 -10.09 8.14 22.20
N VAL A 61 -10.67 6.94 22.36
CA VAL A 61 -11.95 6.78 23.08
C VAL A 61 -11.86 7.27 24.53
N ALA A 62 -10.67 7.24 25.14
CA ALA A 62 -10.44 7.76 26.49
C ALA A 62 -10.35 9.30 26.54
N VAL A 63 -10.27 9.96 25.38
CA VAL A 63 -10.26 11.42 25.25
C VAL A 63 -11.70 11.88 25.06
N GLY A 64 -12.21 12.70 25.98
CA GLY A 64 -13.62 13.12 25.93
C GLY A 64 -13.98 13.94 24.69
N TRP A 65 -13.11 14.87 24.29
CA TRP A 65 -13.35 15.78 23.17
C TRP A 65 -12.08 16.01 22.35
N ILE A 66 -12.19 15.86 21.04
CA ILE A 66 -11.11 16.08 20.07
C ILE A 66 -11.36 17.41 19.36
N PRO A 67 -10.49 18.43 19.52
CA PRO A 67 -10.62 19.69 18.80
C PRO A 67 -10.45 19.50 17.29
N ASP A 68 -11.35 20.08 16.51
CA ASP A 68 -11.25 20.16 15.05
C ASP A 68 -11.76 21.55 14.61
N PRO A 69 -10.88 22.46 14.17
CA PRO A 69 -11.28 23.81 13.77
C PRO A 69 -12.15 23.84 12.50
N ASN A 70 -12.17 22.75 11.72
CA ASN A 70 -12.99 22.65 10.52
C ASN A 70 -14.37 22.01 10.81
N HIS A 71 -14.58 21.47 12.02
CA HIS A 71 -15.86 20.92 12.42
C HIS A 71 -16.82 22.03 12.86
N PRO A 72 -18.12 22.00 12.47
CA PRO A 72 -19.10 23.02 12.85
C PRO A 72 -19.18 23.29 14.36
N ASP A 73 -18.96 22.24 15.17
CA ASP A 73 -19.02 22.31 16.64
C ASP A 73 -17.65 22.57 17.30
N GLY A 74 -16.59 22.84 16.52
CA GLY A 74 -15.22 23.07 17.01
C GLY A 74 -14.48 21.80 17.44
N GLY A 75 -15.04 20.63 17.16
CA GLY A 75 -14.49 19.32 17.49
C GLY A 75 -15.55 18.22 17.46
N LYS A 76 -15.14 17.02 17.88
CA LYS A 76 -16.02 15.84 17.97
C LYS A 76 -15.73 15.04 19.26
N PRO A 77 -16.69 14.27 19.78
CA PRO A 77 -16.44 13.32 20.87
C PRO A 77 -15.39 12.27 20.49
N GLY A 78 -14.51 11.88 21.42
CA GLY A 78 -13.50 10.84 21.14
C GLY A 78 -14.10 9.47 20.81
N GLU A 79 -15.28 9.14 21.36
CA GLU A 79 -16.03 7.93 20.97
C GLU A 79 -16.41 7.93 19.50
N GLN A 80 -16.79 9.09 18.96
CA GLN A 80 -17.12 9.23 17.55
C GLN A 80 -15.86 9.05 16.67
N VAL A 81 -14.75 9.70 17.03
CA VAL A 81 -13.48 9.57 16.29
C VAL A 81 -12.95 8.13 16.35
N ALA A 82 -13.05 7.47 17.51
CA ALA A 82 -12.66 6.07 17.65
C ALA A 82 -13.52 5.12 16.78
N ALA A 83 -14.82 5.40 16.65
CA ALA A 83 -15.69 4.64 15.74
C ALA A 83 -15.31 4.89 14.27
N GLU A 84 -15.09 6.15 13.87
CA GLU A 84 -14.62 6.51 12.52
C GLU A 84 -13.30 5.78 12.17
N LEU A 85 -12.35 5.71 13.11
CA LEU A 85 -11.08 4.98 12.95
C LEU A 85 -11.26 3.47 12.82
N ARG A 86 -12.17 2.86 13.60
CA ARG A 86 -12.46 1.42 13.50
C ARG A 86 -13.05 1.08 12.14
N GLU A 87 -14.00 1.88 11.64
CA GLU A 87 -14.59 1.69 10.32
C GLU A 87 -13.55 1.83 9.20
N LEU A 88 -12.67 2.85 9.29
CA LEU A 88 -11.56 3.01 8.35
C LEU A 88 -10.64 1.78 8.36
N ALA A 89 -10.31 1.24 9.54
CA ALA A 89 -9.47 0.05 9.66
C ALA A 89 -10.12 -1.18 9.01
N LEU A 90 -11.43 -1.39 9.21
CA LEU A 90 -12.18 -2.49 8.59
C LEU A 90 -12.22 -2.33 7.06
N GLN A 91 -12.41 -1.11 6.57
CA GLN A 91 -12.36 -0.82 5.14
C GLN A 91 -10.99 -1.16 4.55
N GLN A 92 -9.90 -0.71 5.18
CA GLN A 92 -8.52 -0.99 4.73
C GLN A 92 -8.23 -2.50 4.72
N ALA A 93 -8.61 -3.23 5.77
CA ALA A 93 -8.49 -4.68 5.83
C ALA A 93 -9.24 -5.37 4.67
N SER A 94 -10.48 -4.96 4.41
CA SER A 94 -11.28 -5.51 3.30
C SER A 94 -10.65 -5.23 1.93
N THR A 95 -10.16 -4.02 1.70
CA THR A 95 -9.48 -3.63 0.45
C THR A 95 -8.18 -4.42 0.27
N LEU A 96 -7.41 -4.65 1.33
CA LEU A 96 -6.21 -5.47 1.27
C LEU A 96 -6.54 -6.93 0.91
N ILE A 97 -7.57 -7.52 1.51
CA ILE A 97 -8.02 -8.88 1.18
C ILE A 97 -8.46 -8.98 -0.28
N ILE A 98 -9.20 -7.99 -0.79
CA ILE A 98 -9.57 -7.90 -2.22
C ILE A 98 -8.32 -7.87 -3.10
N GLY A 99 -7.32 -7.06 -2.74
CA GLY A 99 -6.05 -6.95 -3.47
C GLY A 99 -5.29 -8.28 -3.51
N LEU A 100 -5.17 -8.96 -2.38
CA LEU A 100 -4.54 -10.28 -2.29
C LEU A 100 -5.29 -11.32 -3.13
N ALA A 101 -6.62 -11.30 -3.08
CA ALA A 101 -7.47 -12.19 -3.86
C ALA A 101 -7.32 -11.94 -5.37
N ARG A 102 -7.32 -10.69 -5.83
CA ARG A 102 -7.08 -10.31 -7.23
C ARG A 102 -5.69 -10.76 -7.69
N LEU A 103 -4.64 -10.57 -6.88
CA LEU A 103 -3.28 -10.99 -7.20
C LEU A 103 -3.17 -12.52 -7.37
N VAL A 104 -3.66 -13.30 -6.40
CA VAL A 104 -3.63 -14.76 -6.47
C VAL A 104 -4.44 -15.25 -7.67
N ARG A 105 -5.65 -14.72 -7.85
CA ARG A 105 -6.54 -15.08 -8.96
C ARG A 105 -5.99 -14.67 -10.33
N GLY A 106 -5.24 -13.58 -10.41
CA GLY A 106 -4.78 -12.97 -11.67
C GLY A 106 -5.91 -12.35 -12.50
N ALA A 107 -7.05 -12.06 -11.88
CA ALA A 107 -8.24 -11.50 -12.51
C ALA A 107 -9.04 -10.69 -11.47
N ALA A 108 -9.96 -9.85 -11.95
CA ALA A 108 -10.89 -9.13 -11.08
C ALA A 108 -11.79 -10.08 -10.27
N LEU A 109 -12.26 -9.61 -9.12
CA LEU A 109 -13.37 -10.23 -8.41
C LEU A 109 -14.69 -9.72 -9.00
N ALA A 110 -15.77 -10.46 -8.80
CA ALA A 110 -17.10 -9.92 -9.08
C ALA A 110 -17.52 -8.97 -7.95
N ASP A 111 -18.34 -7.96 -8.26
CA ASP A 111 -18.79 -6.93 -7.31
C ASP A 111 -19.40 -7.52 -6.02
N PHE A 112 -20.16 -8.61 -6.15
CA PHE A 112 -20.75 -9.30 -5.00
C PHE A 112 -19.71 -10.04 -4.16
N GLU A 113 -18.60 -10.50 -4.73
CA GLU A 113 -17.49 -11.11 -3.97
C GLU A 113 -16.79 -10.05 -3.12
N GLU A 114 -16.62 -8.84 -3.64
CA GLU A 114 -16.03 -7.71 -2.89
C GLU A 114 -16.96 -7.28 -1.74
N THR A 115 -18.26 -7.20 -2.01
CA THR A 115 -19.29 -6.95 -0.99
C THR A 115 -19.27 -8.03 0.10
N LEU A 116 -19.16 -9.31 -0.29
CA LEU A 116 -19.03 -10.43 0.64
C LEU A 116 -17.77 -10.32 1.50
N ILE A 117 -16.62 -9.95 0.93
CA ILE A 117 -15.38 -9.77 1.68
C ILE A 117 -15.56 -8.66 2.72
N ALA A 118 -16.16 -7.53 2.36
CA ALA A 118 -16.39 -6.42 3.29
C ALA A 118 -17.30 -6.84 4.46
N VAL A 119 -18.44 -7.48 4.18
CA VAL A 119 -19.38 -7.96 5.21
C VAL A 119 -18.72 -9.03 6.10
N ALA A 120 -18.03 -10.01 5.50
CA ALA A 120 -17.35 -11.07 6.23
C ALA A 120 -16.20 -10.54 7.11
N THR A 121 -15.48 -9.50 6.65
CA THR A 121 -14.43 -8.83 7.42
C THR A 121 -14.99 -8.21 8.70
N ARG A 122 -16.12 -7.49 8.61
CA ARG A 122 -16.78 -6.94 9.81
C ARG A 122 -17.24 -8.07 10.75
N LEU A 123 -17.97 -9.04 10.22
CA LEU A 123 -18.53 -10.14 11.00
C LEU A 123 -17.46 -10.98 11.71
N VAL A 124 -16.30 -11.21 11.08
CA VAL A 124 -15.22 -11.99 11.71
C VAL A 124 -14.59 -11.20 12.86
N HIS A 125 -14.47 -9.87 12.75
CA HIS A 125 -13.99 -9.00 13.82
C HIS A 125 -14.95 -8.83 14.99
N ASP A 126 -16.25 -9.03 14.77
CA ASP A 126 -17.25 -9.02 15.84
C ASP A 126 -17.28 -10.34 16.62
N ARG A 127 -16.85 -11.44 16.01
CA ARG A 127 -16.84 -12.80 16.60
C ARG A 127 -15.52 -13.21 17.22
N THR A 128 -14.41 -12.77 16.64
CA THR A 128 -13.07 -13.26 16.95
C THR A 128 -12.15 -12.09 17.22
N ASP A 129 -11.41 -12.15 18.32
CA ASP A 129 -10.34 -11.20 18.60
C ASP A 129 -9.11 -11.52 17.73
N ALA A 130 -8.58 -10.52 17.04
CA ALA A 130 -7.45 -10.63 16.09
C ALA A 130 -7.59 -11.79 15.06
N PRO A 131 -8.65 -11.82 14.23
CA PRO A 131 -8.92 -12.89 13.28
C PRO A 131 -7.86 -12.97 12.19
N ILE A 132 -7.60 -14.17 11.66
CA ILE A 132 -6.72 -14.43 10.52
C ILE A 132 -7.52 -14.92 9.30
N LEU A 133 -6.86 -15.04 8.14
CA LEU A 133 -7.54 -15.45 6.90
C LEU A 133 -8.26 -16.80 7.01
N SER A 134 -7.72 -17.75 7.79
CA SER A 134 -8.41 -18.99 8.12
C SER A 134 -9.76 -18.76 8.80
N ASP A 135 -9.85 -17.84 9.78
CA ASP A 135 -11.13 -17.54 10.47
C ASP A 135 -12.15 -16.92 9.51
N LEU A 136 -11.69 -16.08 8.56
CA LEU A 136 -12.55 -15.52 7.52
C LEU A 136 -13.09 -16.60 6.57
N ILE A 137 -12.25 -17.57 6.19
CA ILE A 137 -12.66 -18.72 5.38
C ILE A 137 -13.67 -19.57 6.15
N ASP A 138 -13.41 -19.85 7.41
CA ASP A 138 -14.29 -20.64 8.27
C ASP A 138 -15.65 -19.95 8.44
N LEU A 139 -15.69 -18.63 8.66
CA LEU A 139 -16.94 -17.85 8.71
C LEU A 139 -17.76 -17.96 7.40
N LEU A 140 -17.12 -17.83 6.24
CA LEU A 140 -17.77 -17.94 4.94
C LEU A 140 -18.30 -19.37 4.70
N GLU A 141 -17.62 -20.39 5.23
CA GLU A 141 -18.04 -21.80 5.15
C GLU A 141 -19.13 -22.15 6.16
N GLU A 142 -19.06 -21.65 7.38
CA GLU A 142 -20.12 -21.74 8.38
C GLU A 142 -21.40 -21.11 7.87
N GLY A 143 -21.31 -19.96 7.19
CA GLY A 143 -22.46 -19.38 6.50
C GLY A 143 -23.14 -20.36 5.54
N ALA A 144 -22.38 -21.25 4.89
CA ALA A 144 -22.97 -22.28 4.05
C ALA A 144 -23.64 -23.44 4.81
N LEU A 145 -23.50 -23.51 6.13
CA LEU A 145 -23.85 -24.65 6.99
C LEU A 145 -24.80 -24.32 8.14
N ASP A 146 -24.79 -23.10 8.68
CA ASP A 146 -25.49 -22.70 9.91
C ASP A 146 -26.68 -21.74 9.67
N GLU A 147 -27.52 -21.56 10.69
CA GLU A 147 -28.80 -20.84 10.71
C GLU A 147 -28.77 -19.57 11.61
N GLY A 148 -27.56 -19.07 11.94
CA GLY A 148 -27.36 -17.87 12.75
C GLY A 148 -27.60 -16.53 12.03
N THR A 149 -27.50 -15.42 12.77
CA THR A 149 -27.66 -14.07 12.20
C THR A 149 -26.59 -13.71 11.16
N ALA A 150 -25.37 -14.21 11.35
CA ALA A 150 -24.25 -14.00 10.42
C ALA A 150 -24.54 -14.51 9.01
N ILE A 151 -25.25 -15.64 8.85
CA ILE A 151 -25.64 -16.11 7.52
C ILE A 151 -26.69 -15.22 6.87
N GLY A 152 -27.58 -14.59 7.66
CA GLY A 152 -28.57 -13.64 7.12
C GLY A 152 -27.90 -12.47 6.40
N GLU A 153 -26.86 -11.89 7.01
CA GLU A 153 -26.09 -10.79 6.41
C GLU A 153 -25.28 -11.25 5.20
N LEU A 154 -24.63 -12.41 5.27
CA LEU A 154 -23.85 -12.97 4.15
C LEU A 154 -24.75 -13.34 2.95
N MET A 155 -25.93 -13.92 3.20
CA MET A 155 -26.92 -14.22 2.15
C MET A 155 -27.50 -12.95 1.53
N ALA A 156 -27.76 -11.91 2.33
CA ALA A 156 -28.19 -10.62 1.82
C ALA A 156 -27.13 -9.99 0.92
N ALA A 157 -25.86 -10.00 1.35
CA ALA A 157 -24.73 -9.47 0.60
C ALA A 157 -24.52 -10.18 -0.77
N SER A 158 -24.78 -11.50 -0.84
CA SER A 158 -24.68 -12.27 -2.07
C SER A 158 -26.00 -12.47 -2.82
N VAL A 159 -27.08 -11.79 -2.39
CA VAL A 159 -28.44 -11.92 -2.93
C VAL A 159 -28.86 -13.39 -3.09
N SER A 160 -28.57 -14.19 -2.07
CA SER A 160 -28.84 -15.62 -2.04
C SER A 160 -30.11 -15.89 -1.23
N TYR A 161 -31.06 -16.62 -1.81
CA TYR A 161 -32.35 -16.92 -1.16
C TYR A 161 -32.37 -18.29 -0.48
N THR A 162 -31.45 -19.18 -0.88
CA THR A 162 -31.26 -20.49 -0.26
C THR A 162 -29.79 -20.73 0.06
N ARG A 163 -29.52 -21.68 0.97
CA ARG A 163 -28.15 -22.14 1.26
C ARG A 163 -27.45 -22.73 0.03
N ALA A 164 -28.20 -23.34 -0.88
CA ALA A 164 -27.65 -23.87 -2.12
C ALA A 164 -27.15 -22.74 -3.04
N ASP A 165 -27.91 -21.64 -3.12
CA ASP A 165 -27.52 -20.45 -3.87
C ASP A 165 -26.27 -19.82 -3.26
N TYR A 166 -26.25 -19.65 -1.94
CA TYR A 166 -25.11 -19.11 -1.21
C TYR A 166 -23.85 -19.93 -1.45
N ARG A 167 -23.91 -21.26 -1.27
CA ARG A 167 -22.80 -22.18 -1.55
C ARG A 167 -22.27 -22.03 -2.97
N LYS A 168 -23.14 -21.81 -3.95
CA LYS A 168 -22.76 -21.59 -5.34
C LYS A 168 -22.06 -20.24 -5.52
N ALA A 169 -22.57 -19.19 -4.88
CA ALA A 169 -22.02 -17.84 -4.92
C ALA A 169 -20.60 -17.78 -4.31
N VAL A 170 -20.40 -18.35 -3.12
CA VAL A 170 -19.11 -18.24 -2.41
C VAL A 170 -18.04 -19.22 -2.88
N ARG A 171 -18.38 -20.26 -3.65
CA ARG A 171 -17.44 -21.33 -4.05
C ARG A 171 -16.15 -20.78 -4.68
N ARG A 172 -16.27 -19.82 -5.60
CA ARG A 172 -15.09 -19.30 -6.32
C ARG A 172 -14.24 -18.39 -5.43
N LEU A 173 -14.88 -17.62 -4.56
CA LEU A 173 -14.21 -16.82 -3.53
C LEU A 173 -13.44 -17.71 -2.57
N LEU A 174 -14.07 -18.75 -2.01
CA LEU A 174 -13.42 -19.71 -1.10
C LEU A 174 -12.21 -20.41 -1.74
N GLN A 175 -12.31 -20.81 -3.01
CA GLN A 175 -11.15 -21.35 -3.75
C GLN A 175 -9.99 -20.36 -3.81
N THR A 176 -10.29 -19.07 -3.96
CA THR A 176 -9.29 -18.01 -4.04
C THR A 176 -8.64 -17.77 -2.68
N LEU A 177 -9.44 -17.63 -1.61
CA LEU A 177 -8.94 -17.42 -0.26
C LEU A 177 -8.13 -18.63 0.24
N ARG A 178 -8.61 -19.85 0.00
CA ARG A 178 -7.86 -21.09 0.28
C ARG A 178 -6.54 -21.12 -0.48
N SER A 179 -6.48 -20.61 -1.71
CA SER A 179 -5.22 -20.51 -2.46
C SER A 179 -4.24 -19.50 -1.87
N ILE A 180 -4.70 -18.44 -1.19
CA ILE A 180 -3.81 -17.53 -0.46
C ILE A 180 -3.20 -18.29 0.72
N VAL A 181 -4.04 -18.93 1.53
CA VAL A 181 -3.65 -19.61 2.78
C VAL A 181 -2.78 -20.86 2.54
N GLN A 182 -3.12 -21.67 1.54
CA GLN A 182 -2.40 -22.92 1.25
C GLN A 182 -1.22 -22.72 0.29
N GLY A 183 -1.14 -21.57 -0.37
CA GLY A 183 -0.08 -21.23 -1.32
C GLY A 183 1.16 -20.60 -0.64
N PRO A 184 2.13 -20.15 -1.44
CA PRO A 184 3.36 -19.51 -0.94
C PRO A 184 3.13 -18.24 -0.10
N MET A 185 1.95 -17.61 -0.24
CA MET A 185 1.53 -16.43 0.52
C MET A 185 1.12 -16.77 1.96
N GLY A 186 0.65 -17.99 2.23
CA GLY A 186 0.09 -18.36 3.53
C GLY A 186 1.06 -18.22 4.69
N VAL A 187 2.34 -18.51 4.46
CA VAL A 187 3.42 -18.37 5.46
C VAL A 187 3.57 -16.92 5.95
N ILE A 188 3.18 -15.95 5.13
CA ILE A 188 3.28 -14.52 5.46
C ILE A 188 1.95 -14.00 6.02
N PHE A 189 0.83 -14.41 5.44
CA PHE A 189 -0.47 -13.76 5.66
C PHE A 189 -1.46 -14.54 6.55
N ASN A 190 -1.23 -15.83 6.81
CA ASN A 190 -2.16 -16.64 7.59
C ASN A 190 -1.67 -16.89 9.02
N GLY A 191 -1.51 -15.81 9.76
CA GLY A 191 -1.12 -15.82 11.18
C GLY A 191 -1.22 -14.41 11.75
N PRO A 192 -1.22 -14.25 13.09
CA PRO A 192 -1.27 -12.94 13.72
C PRO A 192 -0.07 -12.10 13.28
N THR A 193 -0.24 -10.79 13.14
CA THR A 193 0.87 -9.88 12.82
C THR A 193 1.93 -9.96 13.91
N THR A 194 3.17 -10.26 13.53
CA THR A 194 4.30 -10.38 14.49
C THR A 194 5.18 -9.15 14.54
N VAL A 195 4.98 -8.20 13.63
CA VAL A 195 5.70 -6.92 13.61
C VAL A 195 4.77 -5.80 13.17
N GLN A 196 4.71 -4.73 13.97
CA GLN A 196 3.87 -3.58 13.69
C GLN A 196 4.66 -2.49 12.95
N ILE A 197 4.06 -1.91 11.91
CA ILE A 197 4.64 -0.74 11.23
C ILE A 197 4.34 0.49 12.08
N ARG A 198 5.39 1.11 12.60
CA ARG A 198 5.32 2.36 13.37
C ARG A 198 5.94 3.49 12.58
N VAL A 199 5.37 4.69 12.71
CA VAL A 199 5.76 5.88 11.92
C VAL A 199 6.07 7.08 12.81
N ASP A 200 6.21 6.86 14.12
CA ASP A 200 6.44 7.88 15.14
C ASP A 200 7.93 8.18 15.37
N ASN A 201 8.85 7.31 14.90
CA ASN A 201 10.29 7.51 14.99
C ASN A 201 10.75 8.69 14.10
N PRO A 202 11.39 9.74 14.65
CA PRO A 202 11.88 10.88 13.89
C PRO A 202 12.91 10.53 12.80
N GLY A 203 13.69 9.47 13.00
CA GLY A 203 14.65 8.96 12.01
C GLY A 203 14.00 8.23 10.83
N GLY A 204 12.69 8.02 10.89
CA GLY A 204 11.90 7.35 9.85
C GLY A 204 11.77 5.84 10.05
N MET A 205 11.27 5.18 9.00
CA MET A 205 11.00 3.74 8.97
C MET A 205 11.27 3.18 7.57
N SER A 206 11.83 1.96 7.49
CA SER A 206 11.91 1.18 6.25
C SER A 206 11.41 -0.25 6.45
N VAL A 207 10.59 -0.71 5.53
CA VAL A 207 10.27 -2.13 5.37
C VAL A 207 11.18 -2.72 4.30
N ASP A 208 12.20 -3.46 4.74
CA ASP A 208 13.20 -4.09 3.87
C ASP A 208 12.66 -5.40 3.28
N LEU A 209 12.56 -5.44 1.95
CA LEU A 209 12.10 -6.59 1.17
C LEU A 209 13.23 -7.21 0.32
N ALA A 210 14.50 -6.85 0.56
CA ALA A 210 15.62 -7.30 -0.25
C ALA A 210 15.78 -8.84 -0.25
N LYS A 211 15.45 -9.50 0.86
CA LYS A 211 15.42 -10.97 0.98
C LYS A 211 14.35 -11.61 0.09
N MET A 212 13.33 -10.86 -0.31
CA MET A 212 12.25 -11.31 -1.19
C MET A 212 12.48 -10.97 -2.67
N ARG A 213 13.62 -10.40 -3.05
CA ARG A 213 13.90 -9.99 -4.44
C ARG A 213 13.78 -11.14 -5.46
N ARG A 214 14.00 -12.38 -5.02
CA ARG A 214 13.88 -13.61 -5.84
C ARG A 214 12.57 -14.38 -5.62
N ALA A 215 11.66 -13.88 -4.78
CA ALA A 215 10.36 -14.48 -4.57
C ALA A 215 9.51 -14.40 -5.85
N ASP A 216 8.44 -15.20 -5.89
CA ASP A 216 7.43 -15.08 -6.93
C ASP A 216 6.88 -13.64 -6.99
N LYS A 217 6.60 -13.16 -8.21
CA LYS A 217 6.19 -11.76 -8.43
C LYS A 217 4.89 -11.43 -7.69
N LYS A 218 3.94 -12.36 -7.62
CA LYS A 218 2.67 -12.15 -6.91
C LYS A 218 2.90 -12.09 -5.41
N VAL A 219 3.78 -12.95 -4.87
CA VAL A 219 4.12 -12.95 -3.44
C VAL A 219 4.79 -11.62 -3.05
N LEU A 220 5.77 -11.16 -3.82
CA LEU A 220 6.41 -9.87 -3.58
C LEU A 220 5.40 -8.72 -3.65
N ALA A 221 4.53 -8.69 -4.66
CA ALA A 221 3.51 -7.66 -4.80
C ALA A 221 2.48 -7.68 -3.67
N ALA A 222 2.06 -8.87 -3.22
CA ALA A 222 1.18 -9.05 -2.08
C ALA A 222 1.78 -8.43 -0.80
N VAL A 223 3.08 -8.66 -0.56
CA VAL A 223 3.77 -8.05 0.59
C VAL A 223 3.84 -6.54 0.44
N MET A 224 4.18 -6.03 -0.74
CA MET A 224 4.23 -4.58 -0.99
C MET A 224 2.89 -3.89 -0.71
N ILE A 225 1.76 -4.42 -1.21
CA ILE A 225 0.46 -3.80 -0.96
C ILE A 225 0.05 -3.88 0.51
N ALA A 226 0.43 -4.95 1.22
CA ALA A 226 0.14 -5.09 2.64
C ALA A 226 0.96 -4.09 3.48
N THR A 227 2.25 -3.95 3.18
CA THR A 227 3.14 -3.00 3.88
C THR A 227 2.76 -1.56 3.59
N TRP A 228 2.25 -1.26 2.39
CA TRP A 228 1.64 0.03 2.08
C TRP A 228 0.36 0.26 2.86
N ALA A 229 -0.60 -0.66 2.83
CA ALA A 229 -1.87 -0.53 3.53
C ALA A 229 -1.65 -0.24 5.03
N HIS A 230 -0.82 -1.05 5.70
CA HIS A 230 -0.49 -0.83 7.12
C HIS A 230 0.32 0.45 7.35
N GLY A 231 1.22 0.80 6.42
CA GLY A 231 2.02 2.02 6.51
C GLY A 231 1.19 3.30 6.44
N PHE A 232 0.29 3.40 5.46
CA PHE A 232 -0.63 4.53 5.34
C PHE A 232 -1.65 4.57 6.49
N SER A 233 -2.15 3.41 6.92
CA SER A 233 -2.98 3.29 8.14
C SER A 233 -2.25 3.79 9.38
N ALA A 234 -0.95 3.53 9.51
CA ALA A 234 -0.14 4.04 10.61
C ALA A 234 0.07 5.55 10.56
N ILE A 235 0.16 6.14 9.36
CA ILE A 235 0.21 7.60 9.19
C ILE A 235 -1.10 8.25 9.65
N ASP A 236 -2.25 7.71 9.23
CA ASP A 236 -3.56 8.21 9.64
C ASP A 236 -3.77 8.05 11.15
N ALA A 237 -3.39 6.91 11.71
CA ALA A 237 -3.42 6.69 13.16
C ALA A 237 -2.57 7.71 13.93
N GLN A 238 -1.34 7.97 13.47
CA GLN A 238 -0.45 8.93 14.11
C GLN A 238 -0.98 10.36 14.01
N TRP A 239 -1.63 10.70 12.90
CA TRP A 239 -2.31 11.98 12.72
C TRP A 239 -3.43 12.17 13.74
N GLU A 240 -4.34 11.21 13.84
CA GLU A 240 -5.48 11.29 14.78
C GLU A 240 -5.00 11.34 16.23
N LEU A 241 -3.95 10.58 16.57
CA LEU A 241 -3.31 10.67 17.88
C LEU A 241 -2.71 12.06 18.14
N ALA A 242 -2.12 12.71 17.14
CA ALA A 242 -1.60 14.07 17.28
C ALA A 242 -2.72 15.11 17.46
N MET A 243 -3.83 14.99 16.71
CA MET A 243 -5.00 15.86 16.86
C MET A 243 -5.66 15.70 18.24
N ALA A 244 -5.62 14.48 18.79
CA ALA A 244 -6.06 14.19 20.15
C ALA A 244 -5.08 14.65 21.25
N GLY A 245 -3.91 15.21 20.89
CA GLY A 245 -2.86 15.59 21.86
C GLY A 245 -2.15 14.39 22.51
N LEU A 246 -2.31 13.20 21.95
CA LEU A 246 -1.75 11.93 22.44
C LEU A 246 -0.40 11.56 21.78
N ALA A 247 0.01 12.30 20.75
CA ALA A 247 1.27 12.13 20.05
C ALA A 247 1.80 13.47 19.52
N GLU A 248 3.08 13.51 19.18
CA GLU A 248 3.67 14.67 18.52
C GLU A 248 3.30 14.68 17.04
N PHE A 249 2.88 15.85 16.56
CA PHE A 249 2.60 16.08 15.16
C PHE A 249 3.89 16.04 14.33
N ARG A 250 3.92 15.20 13.29
CA ARG A 250 5.01 15.14 12.33
C ARG A 250 4.46 15.03 10.92
N ASN A 251 5.14 15.68 9.98
CA ASN A 251 4.86 15.54 8.56
C ASN A 251 5.82 14.51 7.96
N PRO A 252 5.42 13.23 7.81
CA PRO A 252 6.26 12.25 7.17
C PRO A 252 6.39 12.51 5.67
N PHE A 253 7.47 11.98 5.10
CA PHE A 253 7.69 11.92 3.67
C PHE A 253 7.75 10.46 3.21
N VAL A 254 6.76 10.03 2.43
CA VAL A 254 6.64 8.66 1.92
C VAL A 254 7.46 8.50 0.65
N VAL A 255 8.26 7.45 0.60
CA VAL A 255 9.03 7.03 -0.58
C VAL A 255 8.42 5.75 -1.12
N GLY A 256 7.70 5.86 -2.23
CA GLY A 256 7.19 4.72 -2.96
C GLY A 256 8.09 4.37 -4.15
N ASP A 257 8.92 3.35 -3.99
CA ASP A 257 9.70 2.78 -5.09
C ASP A 257 8.96 1.57 -5.70
N GLU A 258 9.16 1.35 -6.99
CA GLU A 258 8.63 0.20 -7.74
C GLU A 258 7.09 0.03 -7.71
N LEU A 259 6.34 1.14 -7.59
CA LEU A 259 4.87 1.16 -7.51
C LEU A 259 4.18 0.43 -8.68
N TRP A 260 4.80 0.48 -9.87
CA TRP A 260 4.30 -0.15 -11.09
C TRP A 260 4.21 -1.68 -10.98
N LYS A 261 4.99 -2.29 -10.08
CA LYS A 261 5.15 -3.74 -10.06
C LYS A 261 3.86 -4.44 -9.60
N PRO A 262 3.24 -4.11 -8.46
CA PRO A 262 1.94 -4.67 -8.10
C PRO A 262 0.81 -4.30 -9.08
N MET A 263 0.81 -3.06 -9.60
CA MET A 263 -0.21 -2.58 -10.55
C MET A 263 -0.31 -3.45 -11.81
N SER A 264 0.81 -3.96 -12.30
CA SER A 264 0.86 -4.73 -13.56
C SER A 264 0.39 -6.18 -13.47
N LEU A 265 0.11 -6.71 -12.26
CA LEU A 265 -0.08 -8.14 -12.05
C LEU A 265 -1.53 -8.63 -12.13
N ALA A 266 -2.50 -7.74 -11.95
CA ALA A 266 -3.92 -8.06 -12.07
C ALA A 266 -4.74 -6.81 -12.46
N PRO A 267 -5.88 -6.97 -13.15
CA PRO A 267 -6.81 -5.87 -13.41
C PRO A 267 -7.30 -5.17 -12.13
N GLY A 268 -7.43 -3.85 -12.16
CA GLY A 268 -7.98 -3.02 -11.09
C GLY A 268 -7.00 -2.78 -9.93
N MET A 269 -5.73 -3.18 -10.07
CA MET A 269 -4.73 -3.00 -9.03
C MET A 269 -4.28 -1.53 -8.89
N ALA A 270 -4.35 -0.73 -9.95
CA ALA A 270 -3.96 0.67 -9.87
C ALA A 270 -4.94 1.46 -8.98
N GLY A 271 -6.24 1.32 -9.21
CA GLY A 271 -7.27 1.94 -8.37
C GLY A 271 -7.26 1.42 -6.93
N LEU A 272 -6.97 0.14 -6.72
CA LEU A 272 -6.84 -0.44 -5.38
C LEU A 272 -5.66 0.15 -4.61
N ILE A 273 -4.50 0.32 -5.27
CA ILE A 273 -3.32 0.92 -4.65
C ILE A 273 -3.55 2.41 -4.38
N ASP A 274 -4.19 3.12 -5.31
CA ASP A 274 -4.62 4.51 -5.08
C ASP A 274 -5.51 4.58 -3.82
N GLN A 275 -6.51 3.69 -3.69
CA GLN A 275 -7.36 3.63 -2.51
C GLN A 275 -6.59 3.32 -1.21
N LEU A 276 -5.65 2.36 -1.22
CA LEU A 276 -4.84 2.01 -0.04
C LEU A 276 -3.81 3.08 0.35
N SER A 277 -3.40 3.93 -0.60
CA SER A 277 -2.40 4.98 -0.39
C SER A 277 -2.99 6.36 -0.10
N ARG A 278 -4.30 6.52 -0.29
CA ARG A 278 -5.04 7.70 0.15
C ARG A 278 -5.13 7.72 1.67
N THR A 279 -4.80 8.87 2.22
CA THR A 279 -4.91 9.16 3.64
C THR A 279 -6.16 9.98 3.92
N ASN A 280 -6.72 9.85 5.13
CA ASN A 280 -7.93 10.59 5.51
C ASN A 280 -7.68 12.10 5.76
N ARG A 281 -6.44 12.56 5.62
CA ARG A 281 -6.04 13.97 5.71
C ARG A 281 -5.82 14.61 4.35
N THR A 282 -6.18 15.88 4.25
CA THR A 282 -5.98 16.72 3.05
C THR A 282 -4.56 17.28 2.92
N GLU A 283 -3.80 17.38 4.02
CA GLU A 283 -2.48 18.03 4.06
C GLU A 283 -1.48 17.28 4.97
N GLY A 284 -0.18 17.62 4.86
CA GLY A 284 0.85 17.18 5.82
C GLY A 284 1.58 15.88 5.48
N ILE A 285 1.43 15.35 4.27
CA ILE A 285 2.26 14.25 3.74
C ILE A 285 2.99 14.73 2.51
N GLY A 286 4.31 14.60 2.51
CA GLY A 286 5.05 14.61 1.25
C GLY A 286 5.13 13.19 0.69
N GLN A 287 4.98 13.02 -0.62
CA GLN A 287 5.14 11.72 -1.26
C GLN A 287 6.08 11.85 -2.46
N VAL A 288 6.94 10.85 -2.66
CA VAL A 288 7.67 10.66 -3.90
C VAL A 288 7.42 9.27 -4.44
N TRP A 289 6.98 9.23 -5.69
CA TRP A 289 6.79 8.01 -6.45
C TRP A 289 7.92 7.88 -7.46
N VAL A 290 8.65 6.77 -7.38
CA VAL A 290 9.78 6.48 -8.27
C VAL A 290 9.38 5.38 -9.24
N THR A 291 9.45 5.70 -10.53
CA THR A 291 9.19 4.74 -11.63
C THR A 291 10.32 4.78 -12.64
N HIS A 292 10.53 3.66 -13.35
CA HIS A 292 11.54 3.57 -14.40
C HIS A 292 11.14 4.35 -15.65
N SER A 293 9.85 4.40 -15.96
CA SER A 293 9.34 5.09 -17.15
C SER A 293 7.81 5.27 -17.05
N PRO A 294 7.24 6.36 -17.61
CA PRO A 294 5.78 6.50 -17.77
C PRO A 294 5.16 5.32 -18.54
N LYS A 295 5.92 4.71 -19.45
CA LYS A 295 5.52 3.50 -20.20
C LYS A 295 5.17 2.29 -19.33
N ASP A 296 5.51 2.30 -18.05
CA ASP A 296 5.07 1.24 -17.16
C ASP A 296 3.56 1.31 -16.90
N ALA A 297 2.96 2.50 -17.00
CA ALA A 297 1.51 2.66 -17.04
C ALA A 297 0.91 2.06 -18.32
N GLU A 298 1.51 2.28 -19.51
CA GLU A 298 1.01 1.73 -20.79
C GLU A 298 0.87 0.19 -20.79
N LYS A 299 1.66 -0.51 -19.96
CA LYS A 299 1.66 -1.97 -19.86
C LYS A 299 0.56 -2.52 -18.95
N LEU A 300 -0.21 -1.65 -18.28
CA LEU A 300 -1.24 -2.10 -17.36
C LEU A 300 -2.40 -2.79 -18.10
N PRO A 301 -3.08 -3.75 -17.44
CA PRO A 301 -4.00 -4.67 -18.11
C PRO A 301 -5.23 -3.99 -18.70
N THR A 302 -5.75 -2.95 -18.04
CA THR A 302 -7.00 -2.28 -18.40
C THR A 302 -6.77 -0.81 -18.76
N HIS A 303 -7.70 -0.21 -19.50
CA HIS A 303 -7.67 1.23 -19.79
C HIS A 303 -7.76 2.07 -18.52
N GLU A 304 -8.68 1.70 -17.63
CA GLU A 304 -8.91 2.36 -16.35
C GLU A 304 -7.67 2.34 -15.45
N ASP A 305 -6.94 1.21 -15.38
CA ASP A 305 -5.68 1.14 -14.63
C ASP A 305 -4.62 2.08 -15.22
N ARG A 306 -4.58 2.24 -16.55
CA ARG A 306 -3.63 3.14 -17.23
C ARG A 306 -3.93 4.59 -16.90
N GLU A 307 -5.21 4.99 -16.97
CA GLU A 307 -5.65 6.34 -16.63
C GLU A 307 -5.36 6.66 -15.16
N THR A 308 -5.65 5.73 -14.26
CA THR A 308 -5.37 5.89 -12.83
C THR A 308 -3.87 6.08 -12.58
N ALA A 309 -3.03 5.24 -13.19
CA ALA A 309 -1.57 5.32 -13.02
C ALA A 309 -0.96 6.61 -13.63
N LEU A 310 -1.51 7.10 -14.74
CA LEU A 310 -1.12 8.38 -15.34
C LEU A 310 -1.58 9.56 -14.48
N GLY A 311 -2.80 9.51 -13.96
CA GLY A 311 -3.35 10.53 -13.06
C GLY A 311 -2.51 10.73 -11.79
N LEU A 312 -1.87 9.67 -11.27
CA LEU A 312 -0.92 9.80 -10.15
C LEU A 312 0.29 10.71 -10.50
N ALA A 313 0.74 10.68 -11.75
CA ALA A 313 1.83 11.54 -12.22
C ALA A 313 1.34 12.96 -12.55
N GLU A 314 0.15 13.10 -13.15
CA GLU A 314 -0.47 14.40 -13.49
C GLU A 314 -0.77 15.25 -12.25
N ASN A 315 -1.19 14.61 -11.16
CA ASN A 315 -1.48 15.28 -9.90
C ASN A 315 -0.22 15.60 -9.07
N ALA A 316 0.98 15.23 -9.54
CA ALA A 316 2.21 15.50 -8.82
C ALA A 316 2.53 17.00 -8.85
N GLY A 317 2.67 17.63 -7.67
CA GLY A 317 3.06 19.04 -7.57
C GLY A 317 4.47 19.33 -8.13
N MET A 318 5.29 18.29 -8.33
CA MET A 318 6.60 18.38 -8.97
C MET A 318 6.95 17.06 -9.67
N VAL A 319 7.40 17.13 -10.92
CA VAL A 319 7.91 15.99 -11.69
C VAL A 319 9.42 16.12 -11.87
N VAL A 320 10.16 15.07 -11.50
CA VAL A 320 11.63 15.03 -11.57
C VAL A 320 12.03 13.97 -12.57
N MET A 321 12.65 14.40 -13.67
CA MET A 321 13.08 13.51 -14.75
C MET A 321 14.59 13.26 -14.69
N PHE A 322 14.98 12.02 -14.91
CA PHE A 322 16.36 11.62 -15.19
C PHE A 322 16.51 11.29 -16.68
N GLY A 323 17.62 10.65 -17.08
CA GLY A 323 17.82 10.29 -18.49
C GLY A 323 16.73 9.34 -19.00
N LEU A 324 15.87 9.85 -19.88
CA LEU A 324 14.76 9.11 -20.49
C LEU A 324 15.00 8.89 -21.98
N ALA A 325 14.38 7.85 -22.54
CA ALA A 325 14.37 7.65 -23.99
C ALA A 325 13.51 8.72 -24.66
N LYS A 326 13.81 9.08 -25.91
CA LYS A 326 13.01 10.06 -26.66
C LYS A 326 11.51 9.76 -26.61
N ASN A 327 11.12 8.50 -26.87
CA ASN A 327 9.73 8.06 -26.85
C ASN A 327 9.08 8.02 -25.45
N ALA A 328 9.85 8.08 -24.35
CA ALA A 328 9.34 8.22 -22.99
C ALA A 328 9.20 9.70 -22.63
N VAL A 329 10.11 10.55 -23.13
CA VAL A 329 10.00 12.01 -23.03
C VAL A 329 8.78 12.52 -23.80
N ASP A 330 8.56 12.03 -25.02
CA ASP A 330 7.38 12.41 -25.82
C ASP A 330 6.08 11.98 -25.13
N ALA A 331 6.04 10.81 -24.49
CA ALA A 331 4.88 10.37 -23.72
C ALA A 331 4.59 11.28 -22.51
N LEU A 332 5.62 11.74 -21.78
CA LEU A 332 5.44 12.69 -20.68
C LEU A 332 4.99 14.07 -21.17
N ASP A 333 5.48 14.52 -22.32
CA ASP A 333 5.08 15.79 -22.95
C ASP A 333 3.58 15.81 -23.26
N GLU A 334 3.09 14.69 -23.79
CA GLU A 334 1.69 14.53 -24.19
C GLU A 334 0.73 14.36 -23.01
N THR A 335 1.18 13.73 -21.92
CA THR A 335 0.27 13.29 -20.84
C THR A 335 0.47 14.02 -19.51
N THR A 336 1.69 14.42 -19.14
CA THR A 336 1.98 14.82 -17.75
C THR A 336 2.56 16.23 -17.63
N VAL A 337 3.57 16.59 -18.43
CA VAL A 337 4.31 17.84 -18.29
C VAL A 337 4.62 18.42 -19.66
N SER A 338 4.11 19.61 -19.95
CA SER A 338 4.43 20.30 -21.21
C SER A 338 5.90 20.69 -21.26
N MET A 339 6.59 20.26 -22.32
CA MET A 339 8.02 20.51 -22.56
C MET A 339 8.24 21.05 -23.97
N ASN A 340 9.06 22.09 -24.08
CA ASN A 340 9.51 22.56 -25.38
C ASN A 340 10.55 21.60 -26.01
N ALA A 341 10.87 21.81 -27.29
CA ALA A 341 11.77 20.93 -28.03
C ALA A 341 13.20 20.84 -27.44
N GLU A 342 13.70 21.93 -26.83
CA GLU A 342 15.03 21.94 -26.23
C GLU A 342 15.05 21.23 -24.87
N GLU A 343 14.00 21.37 -24.06
CA GLU A 343 13.81 20.60 -22.82
C GLU A 343 13.76 19.11 -23.10
N ARG A 344 12.96 18.69 -24.09
CA ARG A 344 12.89 17.29 -24.51
C ARG A 344 14.24 16.74 -24.98
N ARG A 345 14.97 17.53 -25.79
CA ARG A 345 16.31 17.17 -26.24
C ARG A 345 17.29 17.06 -25.06
N CYS A 346 17.21 17.97 -24.10
CA CYS A 346 18.05 17.98 -22.91
C CYS A 346 17.87 16.70 -22.10
N VAL A 347 16.64 16.35 -21.72
CA VAL A 347 16.33 15.14 -20.94
C VAL A 347 16.77 13.87 -21.69
N ALA A 348 16.48 13.79 -22.99
CA ALA A 348 16.89 12.65 -23.82
C ALA A 348 18.42 12.51 -23.92
N SER A 349 19.15 13.62 -23.86
CA SER A 349 20.62 13.61 -23.96
C SER A 349 21.31 12.96 -22.75
N TRP A 350 20.69 12.97 -21.57
CA TRP A 350 21.28 12.41 -20.35
C TRP A 350 21.36 10.88 -20.36
N ARG A 351 20.56 10.22 -21.21
CA ARG A 351 20.59 8.75 -21.36
C ARG A 351 21.83 8.25 -22.07
N SER A 352 22.42 9.09 -22.91
CA SER A 352 23.70 8.81 -23.54
C SER A 352 24.77 9.31 -22.57
N PRO A 353 25.64 8.44 -22.02
CA PRO A 353 26.88 8.94 -21.46
C PRO A 353 27.53 9.74 -22.60
N ARG A 354 27.76 11.04 -22.43
CA ARG A 354 28.82 11.70 -23.20
C ARG A 354 30.02 10.82 -22.93
N SER A 355 30.40 9.99 -23.91
CA SER A 355 31.39 8.93 -23.77
C SER A 355 32.42 9.41 -22.76
N PHE A 356 32.46 8.79 -21.57
CA PHE A 356 33.54 9.06 -20.63
C PHE A 356 34.77 8.79 -21.49
N ARG A 357 35.46 9.84 -21.95
CA ARG A 357 36.56 9.66 -22.89
C ARG A 357 37.53 8.82 -22.09
N ALA A 358 37.57 7.52 -22.36
CA ALA A 358 38.56 6.64 -21.78
C ALA A 358 39.88 7.37 -22.01
N ARG A 359 40.57 7.76 -20.94
CA ARG A 359 41.89 8.36 -21.07
C ARG A 359 42.72 7.30 -21.80
N ARG A 360 42.89 7.49 -23.11
CA ARG A 360 43.75 6.63 -23.92
C ARG A 360 45.15 6.85 -23.38
N ALA A 361 45.88 5.76 -23.16
CA ALA A 361 47.31 5.88 -22.98
C ALA A 361 47.92 6.52 -24.26
N PRO A 362 49.12 7.12 -24.20
CA PRO A 362 49.77 7.72 -25.37
C PRO A 362 49.90 6.78 -26.58
N ASN A 363 49.79 5.46 -26.36
CA ASN A 363 49.81 4.40 -27.38
C ASN A 363 48.41 4.00 -27.92
N GLY A 364 47.35 4.73 -27.60
CA GLY A 364 46.01 4.56 -28.16
C GLY A 364 45.16 3.42 -27.59
N ARG A 365 45.66 2.62 -26.63
CA ARG A 365 44.87 1.54 -26.02
C ARG A 365 43.93 2.06 -24.92
N PRO A 366 42.71 1.51 -24.80
CA PRO A 366 41.82 1.82 -23.68
C PRO A 366 42.42 1.31 -22.37
N LYS A 367 42.48 2.15 -21.34
CA LYS A 367 42.71 1.68 -19.96
C LYS A 367 41.43 1.01 -19.46
N PRO A 368 41.50 -0.17 -18.82
CA PRO A 368 40.33 -0.74 -18.14
C PRO A 368 39.89 0.20 -17.00
N PRO A 369 38.59 0.13 -16.61
CA PRO A 369 38.02 0.98 -15.57
C PRO A 369 38.73 0.84 -14.22
#